data_AF-A0A2H1VLV0-F1
#
_entry.id   AF-A0A2H1VLV0-F1
#
_cell.length_a   1.000
_cell.length_b   1.000
_cell.length_c   1.000
_cell.angle_alpha   90.00
_cell.angle_beta   90.00
_cell.angle_gamma   90.00
#
_symmetry.space_group_name_H-M   'P 1'
#
loop_
_entity.id
_entity.type
_entity.pdbx_description
1 polymer ?
#
loop_
_entity_poly.entity_id
_entity_poly.type
_entity_poly.pdbx_seq_one_letter_code
_entity_poly.pdbx_strand_id
1 'polypeptide(L)'
;GLVSRVLLLSGSALGPTALAPDAALAREHTAQALRCTPETTNDENWFVECIRTRPLAALLAVEAPRARFLAGWAPSVPVSRDAGSQGQAPTRALHASETFLDCALAVVVATTESYQFFNEEDIRHGFEEEHRNRILRTYVRNVYRYHRNEIFAAIRNEYTDWEKPIQHPINIRDATLESLSDAAVTAPALRVAQLHARRGAKTYFAHFAHQSKDADYPQRLGSVTSETLPYFLGLPLVGGMQLAPRNYSRGDVAVAEMSVSLLAAFAKTGDPTPRAEERHHEGATTWPRYEMNTQQYLSIGTKLRVKSHYRGHKMALWLHLIPQLHRPGAAPRHHQFRSIHPDMFAGEIFPELYTTTSALDDEEDSTEPEEDSSEVEECEPSPSPRPALSALPAPQPSPKEDSLTNLDSQYYSYTVALGVTVGAGCFLLALNVLVFAGIYLQRGRRRTAHRRPRREGSSSSRSGASLSNEPTSVTSPRKSTLKRSSESELKERPSSAGVAPPKKRVQIQEISV
;
A
#
# COMPACT_ATOMS: atom_id res chain seq x y z
N GLY A 1 -32.92 12.84 7.66
CA GLY A 1 -33.47 11.57 7.11
C GLY A 1 -33.50 10.50 8.18
N LEU A 2 -33.68 9.23 7.79
CA LEU A 2 -33.66 8.06 8.69
C LEU A 2 -32.28 7.84 9.34
N VAL A 3 -31.22 8.23 8.63
CA VAL A 3 -29.82 8.22 9.08
C VAL A 3 -29.28 9.65 8.98
N SER A 4 -28.26 9.96 9.78
CA SER A 4 -27.52 11.25 9.76
C SER A 4 -26.00 11.10 9.84
N ARG A 5 -25.50 9.90 10.15
CA ARG A 5 -24.08 9.58 10.34
C ARG A 5 -23.82 8.15 9.90
N VAL A 6 -22.73 7.92 9.17
CA VAL A 6 -22.32 6.60 8.68
C VAL A 6 -20.83 6.42 8.98
N LEU A 7 -20.46 5.28 9.58
CA LEU A 7 -19.07 4.89 9.76
C LEU A 7 -18.85 3.55 9.04
N LEU A 8 -18.01 3.56 8.02
CA LEU A 8 -17.64 2.39 7.23
C LEU A 8 -16.35 1.79 7.76
N LEU A 9 -16.37 0.51 8.10
CA LEU A 9 -15.18 -0.29 8.39
C LEU A 9 -14.89 -1.19 7.18
N SER A 10 -13.70 -1.06 6.60
CA SER A 10 -13.13 -1.99 5.62
C SER A 10 -14.04 -2.34 4.42
N GLY A 11 -14.85 -1.38 3.95
CA GLY A 11 -15.78 -1.58 2.84
C GLY A 11 -16.33 -0.29 2.27
N SER A 12 -16.84 -0.34 1.04
CA SER A 12 -17.48 0.79 0.35
C SER A 12 -18.41 0.31 -0.76
N ALA A 13 -19.35 1.16 -1.19
CA ALA A 13 -20.28 0.86 -2.29
C ALA A 13 -19.62 0.80 -3.69
N LEU A 14 -18.31 1.09 -3.80
CA LEU A 14 -17.53 1.05 -5.05
C LEU A 14 -16.59 -0.17 -5.13
N GLY A 15 -16.59 -1.06 -4.13
CA GLY A 15 -15.77 -2.28 -4.14
C GLY A 15 -16.32 -3.35 -5.11
N PRO A 16 -15.47 -4.22 -5.68
CA PRO A 16 -15.89 -5.24 -6.65
C PRO A 16 -16.80 -6.34 -6.06
N THR A 17 -16.91 -6.41 -4.74
CA THR A 17 -17.82 -7.30 -3.99
C THR A 17 -19.07 -6.58 -3.45
N ALA A 18 -19.21 -5.27 -3.67
CA ALA A 18 -20.31 -4.48 -3.10
C ALA A 18 -21.63 -4.61 -3.87
N LEU A 19 -21.56 -4.98 -5.15
CA LEU A 19 -22.68 -5.15 -6.06
C LEU A 19 -22.53 -6.45 -6.86
N ALA A 20 -23.65 -7.05 -7.25
CA ALA A 20 -23.66 -8.20 -8.14
C ALA A 20 -23.30 -7.75 -9.56
N PRO A 21 -22.41 -8.47 -10.29
CA PRO A 21 -22.02 -8.11 -11.65
C PRO A 21 -23.19 -8.20 -12.62
N ASP A 22 -23.97 -9.29 -12.55
CA ASP A 22 -25.23 -9.42 -13.26
C ASP A 22 -26.28 -10.18 -12.44
N ALA A 23 -27.40 -9.53 -12.17
CA ALA A 23 -28.54 -10.13 -11.51
C ALA A 23 -29.33 -11.08 -12.43
N ALA A 24 -29.27 -10.90 -13.75
CA ALA A 24 -29.92 -11.80 -14.71
C ALA A 24 -29.22 -13.17 -14.76
N LEU A 25 -27.89 -13.22 -14.72
CA LEU A 25 -27.11 -14.45 -14.56
C LEU A 25 -27.38 -15.12 -13.20
N ALA A 26 -27.40 -14.37 -12.09
CA ALA A 26 -27.70 -14.95 -10.77
C ALA A 26 -29.12 -15.55 -10.71
N ARG A 27 -30.10 -14.88 -11.34
CA ARG A 27 -31.46 -15.37 -11.57
C ARG A 27 -31.47 -16.65 -12.42
N GLU A 28 -30.71 -16.70 -13.52
CA GLU A 28 -30.63 -17.88 -14.39
C GLU A 28 -29.99 -19.08 -13.69
N HIS A 29 -28.84 -18.90 -13.04
CA HIS A 29 -28.17 -19.94 -12.25
C HIS A 29 -29.12 -20.55 -11.21
N THR A 30 -29.90 -19.71 -10.54
CA THR A 30 -30.91 -20.12 -9.57
C THR A 30 -32.09 -20.84 -10.21
N ALA A 31 -32.53 -20.43 -11.41
CA ALA A 31 -33.56 -21.14 -12.16
C ALA A 31 -33.11 -22.54 -12.55
N GLN A 32 -31.88 -22.69 -13.05
CA GLN A 32 -31.28 -23.97 -13.39
C GLN A 32 -31.15 -24.86 -12.14
N ALA A 33 -30.60 -24.34 -11.03
CA ALA A 33 -30.43 -25.07 -9.78
C ALA A 33 -31.76 -25.55 -9.16
N LEU A 34 -32.79 -24.71 -9.14
CA LEU A 34 -34.12 -25.03 -8.61
C LEU A 34 -35.02 -25.78 -9.61
N ARG A 35 -34.51 -26.09 -10.82
CA ARG A 35 -35.26 -26.68 -11.94
C ARG A 35 -36.56 -25.91 -12.22
N CYS A 36 -36.46 -24.58 -12.20
CA CYS A 36 -37.55 -23.68 -12.56
C CYS A 36 -37.44 -23.38 -14.07
N THR A 37 -38.49 -23.71 -14.81
CA THR A 37 -38.62 -23.45 -16.26
C THR A 37 -39.75 -22.47 -16.53
N PRO A 38 -39.65 -21.61 -17.55
CA PRO A 38 -40.77 -20.75 -17.98
C PRO A 38 -41.87 -21.61 -18.61
N GLU A 39 -43.01 -21.76 -17.93
CA GLU A 39 -44.17 -22.46 -18.44
C GLU A 39 -44.97 -21.55 -19.38
N THR A 40 -44.65 -21.64 -20.68
CA THR A 40 -45.14 -20.81 -21.80
C THR A 40 -44.69 -19.35 -21.78
N THR A 41 -44.70 -18.74 -22.97
CA THR A 41 -44.07 -17.43 -23.23
C THR A 41 -45.02 -16.27 -22.97
N ASN A 42 -45.00 -15.70 -21.75
CA ASN A 42 -45.00 -14.24 -21.50
C ASN A 42 -45.05 -13.82 -20.01
N ASP A 43 -45.30 -14.72 -19.06
CA ASP A 43 -45.42 -14.35 -17.63
C ASP A 43 -44.08 -13.92 -17.02
N GLU A 44 -43.78 -12.62 -16.94
CA GLU A 44 -42.53 -12.11 -16.33
C GLU A 44 -42.34 -12.56 -14.86
N ASN A 45 -43.42 -12.99 -14.19
CA ASN A 45 -43.43 -13.47 -12.81
C ASN A 45 -43.15 -14.98 -12.65
N TRP A 46 -43.02 -15.77 -13.72
CA TRP A 46 -42.91 -17.24 -13.68
C TRP A 46 -41.86 -17.75 -12.68
N PHE A 47 -40.73 -17.04 -12.58
CA PHE A 47 -39.61 -17.39 -11.72
C PHE A 47 -39.91 -17.14 -10.22
N VAL A 48 -40.63 -16.07 -9.92
CA VAL A 48 -41.05 -15.72 -8.55
C VAL A 48 -42.07 -16.73 -8.03
N GLU A 49 -43.01 -17.14 -8.89
CA GLU A 49 -43.97 -18.19 -8.56
C GLU A 49 -43.28 -19.55 -8.35
N CYS A 50 -42.39 -19.96 -9.26
CA CYS A 50 -41.65 -21.21 -9.07
C CYS A 50 -40.85 -21.21 -7.76
N ILE A 51 -40.13 -20.12 -7.42
CA ILE A 51 -39.42 -19.99 -6.14
C ILE A 51 -40.35 -20.18 -4.95
N ARG A 52 -41.55 -19.58 -4.96
CA ARG A 52 -42.54 -19.71 -3.87
C ARG A 52 -43.04 -21.15 -3.67
N THR A 53 -42.97 -22.01 -4.69
CA THR A 53 -43.29 -23.45 -4.56
C THR A 53 -42.15 -24.29 -4.00
N ARG A 54 -40.91 -23.79 -3.97
CA ARG A 54 -39.74 -24.58 -3.52
C ARG A 54 -39.60 -24.55 -2.00
N PRO A 55 -39.26 -25.69 -1.36
CA PRO A 55 -39.03 -25.73 0.08
C PRO A 55 -37.78 -24.91 0.43
N LEU A 56 -37.78 -24.25 1.60
CA LEU A 56 -36.68 -23.39 2.06
C LEU A 56 -35.31 -24.10 2.03
N ALA A 57 -35.27 -25.40 2.34
CA ALA A 57 -34.03 -26.19 2.27
C ALA A 57 -33.44 -26.29 0.85
N ALA A 58 -34.27 -26.28 -0.20
CA ALA A 58 -33.80 -26.23 -1.58
C ALA A 58 -33.32 -24.82 -1.97
N LEU A 59 -33.99 -23.77 -1.48
CA LEU A 59 -33.56 -22.39 -1.69
C LEU A 59 -32.19 -22.10 -1.04
N LEU A 60 -31.99 -22.57 0.20
CA LEU A 60 -30.73 -22.45 0.93
C LEU A 60 -29.60 -23.33 0.38
N ALA A 61 -29.92 -24.31 -0.47
CA ALA A 61 -28.94 -25.16 -1.15
C ALA A 61 -28.51 -24.60 -2.52
N VAL A 62 -29.08 -23.48 -2.98
CA VAL A 62 -28.62 -22.80 -4.20
C VAL A 62 -27.33 -22.04 -3.91
N GLU A 63 -26.21 -22.52 -4.43
CA GLU A 63 -24.96 -21.77 -4.40
C GLU A 63 -25.05 -20.49 -5.24
N ALA A 64 -24.29 -19.47 -4.83
CA ALA A 64 -24.08 -18.26 -5.63
C ALA A 64 -23.27 -18.59 -6.90
N PRO A 65 -23.47 -17.88 -8.02
CA PRO A 65 -22.51 -17.91 -9.12
C PRO A 65 -21.13 -17.49 -8.62
N ARG A 66 -20.12 -18.35 -8.80
CA ARG A 66 -18.78 -18.13 -8.24
C ARG A 66 -17.85 -17.45 -9.25
N ALA A 67 -17.24 -16.35 -8.85
CA ALA A 67 -16.09 -15.74 -9.52
C ALA A 67 -15.16 -15.13 -8.46
N ARG A 68 -13.86 -15.42 -8.54
CA ARG A 68 -12.91 -14.91 -7.55
C ARG A 68 -12.88 -13.38 -7.58
N PHE A 69 -12.92 -12.76 -6.40
CA PHE A 69 -12.96 -11.31 -6.16
C PHE A 69 -14.26 -10.57 -6.50
N LEU A 70 -15.31 -11.26 -6.99
CA LEU A 70 -16.65 -10.69 -7.17
C LEU A 70 -17.63 -11.28 -6.15
N ALA A 71 -18.76 -10.62 -5.93
CA ALA A 71 -19.86 -11.18 -5.15
C ALA A 71 -20.88 -11.88 -6.06
N GLY A 72 -21.15 -13.17 -5.81
CA GLY A 72 -22.18 -13.92 -6.54
C GLY A 72 -23.61 -13.56 -6.11
N TRP A 73 -23.80 -13.28 -4.82
CA TRP A 73 -25.03 -12.70 -4.26
C TRP A 73 -24.71 -11.34 -3.63
N ALA A 74 -25.24 -10.26 -4.21
CA ALA A 74 -25.10 -8.89 -3.74
C ALA A 74 -26.23 -8.01 -4.29
N PRO A 75 -26.43 -6.78 -3.78
CA PRO A 75 -27.36 -5.81 -4.36
C PRO A 75 -27.03 -5.53 -5.83
N SER A 76 -28.03 -5.17 -6.63
CA SER A 76 -27.85 -4.74 -8.02
C SER A 76 -28.54 -3.39 -8.25
N VAL A 77 -27.99 -2.58 -9.15
CA VAL A 77 -28.65 -1.36 -9.61
C VAL A 77 -29.67 -1.75 -10.69
N PRO A 78 -30.95 -1.38 -10.57
CA PRO A 78 -31.94 -1.71 -11.59
C PRO A 78 -31.60 -1.02 -12.90
N VAL A 79 -31.42 -1.80 -13.96
CA VAL A 79 -31.23 -1.27 -15.33
C VAL A 79 -32.59 -0.79 -15.83
N SER A 80 -32.72 0.51 -16.13
CA SER A 80 -33.95 1.04 -16.72
C SER A 80 -34.13 0.49 -18.13
N ARG A 81 -35.32 -0.04 -18.42
CA ARG A 81 -35.65 -0.73 -19.68
C ARG A 81 -35.75 0.24 -20.87
N ASP A 82 -35.99 1.52 -20.60
CA ASP A 82 -36.23 2.58 -21.59
C ASP A 82 -34.96 3.39 -21.93
N ALA A 83 -33.85 3.18 -21.20
CA ALA A 83 -32.57 3.82 -21.46
C ALA A 83 -31.61 2.85 -22.16
N GLY A 84 -31.12 3.22 -23.34
CA GLY A 84 -30.24 2.39 -24.15
C GLY A 84 -28.93 2.02 -23.42
N SER A 85 -28.84 0.80 -22.91
CA SER A 85 -27.59 0.12 -22.50
C SER A 85 -26.77 0.73 -21.33
N GLN A 86 -27.38 1.49 -20.42
CA GLN A 86 -26.69 1.89 -19.17
C GLN A 86 -27.64 2.14 -17.99
N GLY A 87 -27.46 1.37 -16.90
CA GLY A 87 -27.93 1.77 -15.57
C GLY A 87 -27.02 2.86 -14.99
N GLN A 88 -27.53 3.73 -14.12
CA GLN A 88 -26.72 4.82 -13.57
C GLN A 88 -25.55 4.27 -12.72
N ALA A 89 -24.33 4.60 -13.11
CA ALA A 89 -23.13 4.17 -12.42
C ALA A 89 -23.17 4.54 -10.92
N PRO A 90 -22.80 3.63 -9.99
CA PRO A 90 -22.73 3.92 -8.55
C PRO A 90 -21.98 5.20 -8.16
N THR A 91 -20.93 5.59 -8.89
CA THR A 91 -20.27 6.91 -8.73
C THR A 91 -21.21 8.06 -9.02
N ARG A 92 -21.89 8.04 -10.18
CA ARG A 92 -22.90 9.03 -10.60
C ARG A 92 -24.10 9.06 -9.64
N ALA A 93 -24.55 7.90 -9.14
CA ALA A 93 -25.66 7.82 -8.18
C ALA A 93 -25.29 8.42 -6.80
N LEU A 94 -24.10 8.12 -6.27
CA LEU A 94 -23.58 8.77 -5.05
C LEU A 94 -23.39 10.28 -5.27
N HIS A 95 -22.91 10.69 -6.45
CA HIS A 95 -22.81 12.11 -6.82
C HIS A 95 -24.16 12.80 -7.02
N ALA A 96 -25.25 12.11 -7.31
CA ALA A 96 -26.57 12.70 -7.44
C ALA A 96 -27.30 12.88 -6.09
N SER A 97 -26.87 12.16 -5.04
CA SER A 97 -27.61 12.09 -3.78
C SER A 97 -27.31 13.26 -2.82
N GLU A 98 -28.31 14.09 -2.54
CA GLU A 98 -28.25 15.09 -1.46
C GLU A 98 -28.08 14.41 -0.08
N THR A 99 -28.81 13.31 0.16
CA THR A 99 -28.76 12.55 1.42
C THR A 99 -27.39 11.95 1.73
N PHE A 100 -26.54 11.74 0.71
CA PHE A 100 -25.15 11.36 0.87
C PHE A 100 -24.31 12.50 1.45
N LEU A 101 -24.61 13.76 1.11
CA LEU A 101 -23.84 14.95 1.51
C LEU A 101 -24.28 15.53 2.87
N ASP A 102 -25.56 15.39 3.22
CA ASP A 102 -26.09 15.77 4.54
C ASP A 102 -25.53 14.92 5.69
N CYS A 103 -25.12 13.68 5.40
CA CYS A 103 -24.59 12.77 6.40
C CYS A 103 -23.16 13.14 6.81
N ALA A 104 -22.80 12.86 8.07
CA ALA A 104 -21.40 12.72 8.43
C ALA A 104 -20.90 11.33 8.01
N LEU A 105 -19.75 11.27 7.34
CA LEU A 105 -19.11 10.03 6.88
C LEU A 105 -17.74 9.85 7.53
N ALA A 106 -17.56 8.72 8.20
CA ALA A 106 -16.25 8.23 8.61
C ALA A 106 -15.91 6.94 7.84
N VAL A 107 -14.66 6.79 7.42
CA VAL A 107 -14.17 5.62 6.69
C VAL A 107 -12.88 5.14 7.37
N VAL A 108 -12.82 3.86 7.72
CA VAL A 108 -11.67 3.22 8.36
C VAL A 108 -11.25 2.01 7.53
N VAL A 109 -9.96 1.92 7.18
CA VAL A 109 -9.37 0.77 6.49
C VAL A 109 -8.27 0.11 7.33
N ALA A 110 -8.07 -1.19 7.18
CA ALA A 110 -6.95 -1.93 7.74
C ALA A 110 -5.67 -1.81 6.87
N THR A 111 -4.58 -2.46 7.27
CA THR A 111 -3.35 -2.57 6.45
C THR A 111 -3.50 -3.64 5.37
N THR A 112 -4.00 -4.81 5.74
CA THR A 112 -4.14 -5.98 4.85
C THR A 112 -5.62 -6.41 4.78
N GLU A 113 -6.37 -5.77 3.89
CA GLU A 113 -7.79 -6.04 3.67
C GLU A 113 -8.02 -7.37 2.91
N SER A 114 -7.07 -7.76 2.06
CA SER A 114 -7.17 -8.94 1.19
C SER A 114 -6.83 -10.28 1.84
N TYR A 115 -6.54 -10.31 3.15
CA TYR A 115 -6.08 -11.52 3.88
C TYR A 115 -6.96 -12.75 3.57
N GLN A 116 -8.28 -12.55 3.59
CA GLN A 116 -9.32 -13.55 3.35
C GLN A 116 -9.38 -14.12 1.91
N PHE A 117 -8.57 -13.61 0.96
CA PHE A 117 -8.50 -14.16 -0.40
C PHE A 117 -7.47 -15.31 -0.54
N PHE A 118 -6.67 -15.56 0.50
CA PHE A 118 -5.56 -16.52 0.49
C PHE A 118 -5.82 -17.70 1.43
N ASN A 119 -5.23 -18.85 1.12
CA ASN A 119 -5.27 -20.01 2.01
C ASN A 119 -4.16 -19.93 3.08
N GLU A 120 -4.22 -20.81 4.09
CA GLU A 120 -3.26 -20.82 5.20
C GLU A 120 -1.81 -21.15 4.76
N GLU A 121 -1.63 -21.90 3.67
CA GLU A 121 -0.32 -22.28 3.14
C GLU A 121 0.34 -21.10 2.42
N ASP A 122 -0.40 -20.40 1.54
CA ASP A 122 0.00 -19.13 0.93
C ASP A 122 0.39 -18.11 2.00
N ILE A 123 -0.44 -17.98 3.05
CA ILE A 123 -0.20 -17.06 4.17
C ILE A 123 1.04 -17.47 4.97
N ARG A 124 1.27 -18.76 5.22
CA ARG A 124 2.41 -19.24 6.03
C ARG A 124 3.74 -19.16 5.28
N HIS A 125 3.81 -19.70 4.06
CA HIS A 125 5.06 -19.89 3.32
C HIS A 125 5.32 -18.82 2.25
N GLY A 126 4.27 -18.14 1.77
CA GLY A 126 4.34 -17.34 0.56
C GLY A 126 4.37 -18.21 -0.71
N PHE A 127 4.49 -17.56 -1.86
CA PHE A 127 4.37 -18.23 -3.17
C PHE A 127 5.23 -17.55 -4.24
N GLU A 128 5.50 -18.30 -5.31
CA GLU A 128 6.35 -17.87 -6.43
C GLU A 128 5.70 -16.82 -7.34
N GLU A 129 6.53 -16.15 -8.15
CA GLU A 129 6.09 -15.06 -9.02
C GLU A 129 5.01 -15.49 -10.03
N GLU A 130 5.07 -16.74 -10.51
CA GLU A 130 4.03 -17.29 -11.38
C GLU A 130 2.67 -17.35 -10.66
N HIS A 131 2.64 -17.75 -9.40
CA HIS A 131 1.41 -17.82 -8.61
C HIS A 131 0.81 -16.42 -8.38
N ARG A 132 1.65 -15.42 -8.03
CA ARG A 132 1.25 -14.00 -8.04
C ARG A 132 0.60 -13.62 -9.36
N ASN A 133 1.28 -13.93 -10.46
CA ASN A 133 0.84 -13.50 -11.79
C ASN A 133 -0.50 -14.15 -12.17
N ARG A 134 -0.76 -15.40 -11.76
CA ARG A 134 -2.07 -16.06 -11.91
C ARG A 134 -3.16 -15.39 -11.08
N ILE A 135 -2.88 -15.07 -9.82
CA ILE A 135 -3.80 -14.34 -8.93
C ILE A 135 -4.17 -12.97 -9.52
N LEU A 136 -3.17 -12.17 -9.92
CA LEU A 136 -3.38 -10.82 -10.43
C LEU A 136 -4.07 -10.81 -11.81
N ARG A 137 -3.75 -11.75 -12.72
CA ARG A 137 -4.50 -11.94 -13.97
C ARG A 137 -5.97 -12.27 -13.71
N THR A 138 -6.27 -13.06 -12.67
CA THR A 138 -7.65 -13.43 -12.31
C THR A 138 -8.42 -12.23 -11.77
N TYR A 139 -7.80 -11.41 -10.91
CA TYR A 139 -8.38 -10.14 -10.46
C TYR A 139 -8.70 -9.23 -11.64
N VAL A 140 -7.71 -8.98 -12.51
CA VAL A 140 -7.87 -8.05 -13.63
C VAL A 140 -8.87 -8.56 -14.67
N ARG A 141 -8.94 -9.88 -14.90
CA ARG A 141 -9.96 -10.48 -15.79
C ARG A 141 -11.38 -10.29 -15.28
N ASN A 142 -11.60 -10.56 -13.99
CA ASN A 142 -12.96 -10.55 -13.42
C ASN A 142 -13.46 -9.12 -13.16
N VAL A 143 -12.58 -8.20 -12.75
CA VAL A 143 -12.95 -6.84 -12.31
C VAL A 143 -12.92 -5.80 -13.45
N TYR A 144 -12.01 -5.91 -14.43
CA TYR A 144 -11.88 -4.92 -15.51
C TYR A 144 -12.33 -5.47 -16.86
N ARG A 145 -12.95 -4.62 -17.68
CA ARG A 145 -13.45 -4.93 -19.02
C ARG A 145 -12.46 -4.54 -20.12
N TYR A 146 -11.81 -3.39 -19.99
CA TYR A 146 -10.89 -2.81 -20.98
C TYR A 146 -9.41 -2.96 -20.57
N HIS A 147 -8.52 -2.94 -21.57
CA HIS A 147 -7.05 -2.90 -21.42
C HIS A 147 -6.44 -3.79 -20.31
N ARG A 148 -6.87 -5.07 -20.28
CA ARG A 148 -6.47 -6.03 -19.23
C ARG A 148 -4.97 -6.33 -19.20
N ASN A 149 -4.28 -6.28 -20.34
CA ASN A 149 -2.83 -6.53 -20.38
C ASN A 149 -2.06 -5.37 -19.73
N GLU A 150 -2.48 -4.15 -20.03
CA GLU A 150 -1.87 -2.89 -19.64
C GLU A 150 -2.10 -2.64 -18.14
N ILE A 151 -3.33 -2.86 -17.66
CA ILE A 151 -3.68 -2.79 -16.23
C ILE A 151 -2.90 -3.86 -15.44
N PHE A 152 -2.84 -5.11 -15.90
CA PHE A 152 -2.03 -6.16 -15.27
C PHE A 152 -0.54 -5.80 -15.23
N ALA A 153 0.01 -5.25 -16.32
CA ALA A 153 1.41 -4.84 -16.41
C ALA A 153 1.72 -3.69 -15.43
N ALA A 154 0.84 -2.69 -15.33
CA ALA A 154 0.99 -1.56 -14.42
C ALA A 154 0.94 -2.01 -12.94
N ILE A 155 -0.02 -2.86 -12.57
CA ILE A 155 -0.11 -3.43 -11.21
C ILE A 155 1.14 -4.25 -10.89
N ARG A 156 1.55 -5.16 -11.79
CA ARG A 156 2.76 -5.97 -11.60
C ARG A 156 4.01 -5.10 -11.46
N ASN A 157 4.11 -4.01 -12.22
CA ASN A 157 5.23 -3.07 -12.14
C ASN A 157 5.27 -2.34 -10.80
N GLU A 158 4.13 -1.83 -10.32
CA GLU A 158 4.04 -1.07 -9.07
C GLU A 158 4.23 -1.93 -7.82
N TYR A 159 3.78 -3.19 -7.83
CA TYR A 159 3.91 -4.14 -6.70
C TYR A 159 5.04 -5.16 -6.92
N THR A 160 6.15 -4.72 -7.52
CA THR A 160 7.43 -5.45 -7.54
C THR A 160 8.53 -4.57 -6.97
N ASP A 161 9.32 -5.12 -6.04
CA ASP A 161 10.46 -4.46 -5.39
C ASP A 161 11.70 -4.56 -6.30
N TRP A 162 11.75 -3.72 -7.35
CA TRP A 162 12.80 -3.78 -8.38
C TRP A 162 14.23 -3.50 -7.89
N GLU A 163 14.42 -3.07 -6.63
CA GLU A 163 15.75 -3.02 -6.01
C GLU A 163 16.35 -4.41 -5.77
N LYS A 164 15.52 -5.46 -5.78
CA LYS A 164 15.92 -6.85 -5.47
C LYS A 164 15.73 -7.74 -6.70
N PRO A 165 16.83 -8.24 -7.33
CA PRO A 165 16.73 -9.05 -8.54
C PRO A 165 16.17 -10.46 -8.28
N ILE A 166 16.21 -10.94 -7.03
CA ILE A 166 15.57 -12.18 -6.59
C ILE A 166 14.55 -11.81 -5.52
N GLN A 167 13.29 -12.13 -5.78
CA GLN A 167 12.19 -11.91 -4.84
C GLN A 167 11.99 -13.15 -3.98
N HIS A 168 12.01 -12.99 -2.66
CA HIS A 168 11.70 -14.07 -1.72
C HIS A 168 10.16 -14.31 -1.73
N PRO A 169 9.65 -15.56 -1.72
CA PRO A 169 8.20 -15.85 -1.80
C PRO A 169 7.34 -15.12 -0.76
N ILE A 170 7.83 -15.01 0.47
CA ILE A 170 7.24 -14.22 1.57
C ILE A 170 7.13 -12.69 1.25
N ASN A 171 7.94 -12.13 0.36
CA ASN A 171 7.79 -10.74 -0.12
C ASN A 171 6.83 -10.64 -1.32
N ILE A 172 6.88 -11.62 -2.24
CA ILE A 172 5.92 -11.75 -3.35
C ILE A 172 4.49 -11.81 -2.78
N ARG A 173 4.29 -12.62 -1.74
CA ARG A 173 3.05 -12.74 -0.97
C ARG A 173 2.56 -11.38 -0.44
N ASP A 174 3.40 -10.67 0.32
CA ASP A 174 2.99 -9.42 0.96
C ASP A 174 2.70 -8.31 -0.06
N ALA A 175 3.49 -8.19 -1.13
CA ALA A 175 3.19 -7.24 -2.21
C ALA A 175 1.89 -7.59 -2.96
N THR A 176 1.56 -8.89 -3.09
CA THR A 176 0.29 -9.33 -3.67
C THR A 176 -0.89 -9.02 -2.73
N LEU A 177 -0.76 -9.31 -1.43
CA LEU A 177 -1.72 -8.95 -0.39
C LEU A 177 -1.97 -7.43 -0.36
N GLU A 178 -0.90 -6.63 -0.39
CA GLU A 178 -0.94 -5.17 -0.46
C GLU A 178 -1.73 -4.71 -1.69
N SER A 179 -1.36 -5.20 -2.89
CA SER A 179 -2.01 -4.83 -4.16
C SER A 179 -3.51 -5.11 -4.20
N LEU A 180 -3.94 -6.27 -3.69
CA LEU A 180 -5.35 -6.68 -3.66
C LEU A 180 -6.13 -5.95 -2.56
N SER A 181 -5.48 -5.58 -1.46
CA SER A 181 -6.12 -4.76 -0.41
C SER A 181 -6.49 -3.40 -0.98
N ASP A 182 -5.60 -2.83 -1.79
CA ASP A 182 -5.83 -1.54 -2.44
C ASP A 182 -6.86 -1.59 -3.54
N ALA A 183 -6.76 -2.59 -4.41
CA ALA A 183 -7.67 -2.75 -5.54
C ALA A 183 -9.12 -2.97 -5.09
N ALA A 184 -9.34 -3.83 -4.09
CA ALA A 184 -10.67 -4.27 -3.68
C ALA A 184 -11.31 -3.41 -2.59
N VAL A 185 -10.51 -2.78 -1.71
CA VAL A 185 -11.05 -2.06 -0.53
C VAL A 185 -10.49 -0.65 -0.39
N THR A 186 -9.16 -0.45 -0.32
CA THR A 186 -8.59 0.88 0.00
C THR A 186 -9.00 1.94 -1.02
N ALA A 187 -8.72 1.71 -2.31
CA ALA A 187 -8.95 2.72 -3.34
C ALA A 187 -10.45 2.98 -3.56
N PRO A 188 -11.33 1.97 -3.62
CA PRO A 188 -12.79 2.19 -3.59
C PRO A 188 -13.27 3.02 -2.38
N ALA A 189 -12.81 2.69 -1.17
CA ALA A 189 -13.21 3.40 0.05
C ALA A 189 -12.68 4.84 0.09
N LEU A 190 -11.44 5.05 -0.37
CA LEU A 190 -10.84 6.38 -0.51
C LEU A 190 -11.51 7.20 -1.62
N ARG A 191 -11.94 6.58 -2.73
CA ARG A 191 -12.75 7.23 -3.78
C ARG A 191 -14.07 7.72 -3.20
N VAL A 192 -14.82 6.91 -2.45
CA VAL A 192 -16.06 7.35 -1.77
C VAL A 192 -15.79 8.53 -0.82
N ALA A 193 -14.74 8.45 0.00
CA ALA A 193 -14.34 9.57 0.86
C ALA A 193 -13.98 10.83 0.05
N GLN A 194 -13.34 10.69 -1.12
CA GLN A 194 -13.08 11.80 -2.03
C GLN A 194 -14.37 12.39 -2.62
N LEU A 195 -15.32 11.57 -3.08
CA LEU A 195 -16.58 12.06 -3.66
C LEU A 195 -17.38 12.89 -2.65
N HIS A 196 -17.39 12.44 -1.40
CA HIS A 196 -18.03 13.12 -0.27
C HIS A 196 -17.31 14.43 0.09
N ALA A 197 -16.00 14.39 0.31
CA ALA A 197 -15.21 15.55 0.72
C ALA A 197 -15.11 16.64 -0.36
N ARG A 198 -15.12 16.29 -1.65
CA ARG A 198 -15.10 17.25 -2.78
C ARG A 198 -16.22 18.28 -2.73
N ARG A 199 -17.38 17.95 -2.15
CA ARG A 199 -18.53 18.86 -2.02
C ARG A 199 -18.67 19.51 -0.63
N GLY A 200 -17.63 19.43 0.21
CA GLY A 200 -17.67 20.03 1.54
C GLY A 200 -18.57 19.31 2.55
N ALA A 201 -18.92 18.04 2.30
CA ALA A 201 -19.60 17.19 3.28
C ALA A 201 -18.62 16.72 4.39
N LYS A 202 -19.16 16.34 5.57
CA LYS A 202 -18.35 16.06 6.78
C LYS A 202 -17.68 14.69 6.67
N THR A 203 -16.43 14.68 6.22
CA THR A 203 -15.69 13.44 5.90
C THR A 203 -14.52 13.25 6.86
N TYR A 204 -14.31 12.00 7.31
CA TYR A 204 -13.18 11.60 8.14
C TYR A 204 -12.59 10.28 7.59
N PHE A 205 -11.27 10.22 7.38
CA PHE A 205 -10.59 9.00 6.94
C PHE A 205 -9.62 8.51 8.03
N ALA A 206 -9.51 7.20 8.22
CA ALA A 206 -8.55 6.59 9.12
C ALA A 206 -7.97 5.28 8.58
N HIS A 207 -6.76 4.99 9.05
CA HIS A 207 -6.08 3.71 8.87
C HIS A 207 -5.95 3.04 10.24
N PHE A 208 -6.69 1.97 10.46
CA PHE A 208 -6.49 1.09 11.61
C PHE A 208 -5.18 0.33 11.38
N ALA A 209 -4.21 0.57 12.25
CA ALA A 209 -2.80 0.19 12.10
C ALA A 209 -2.28 -0.62 13.30
N HIS A 210 -3.19 -1.20 14.08
CA HIS A 210 -2.88 -1.99 15.27
C HIS A 210 -2.94 -3.48 14.97
N GLN A 211 -2.04 -4.26 15.57
CA GLN A 211 -2.03 -5.73 15.49
C GLN A 211 -1.91 -6.29 16.90
N SER A 212 -2.82 -7.20 17.25
CA SER A 212 -2.84 -7.92 18.53
C SER A 212 -1.57 -8.77 18.65
N LYS A 213 -0.92 -8.80 19.82
CA LYS A 213 0.31 -9.61 20.02
C LYS A 213 0.05 -11.10 19.82
N ASP A 214 -1.07 -11.56 20.35
CA ASP A 214 -1.51 -12.95 20.32
C ASP A 214 -2.47 -13.18 19.13
N ALA A 215 -2.20 -12.50 17.99
CA ALA A 215 -2.96 -12.66 16.76
C ALA A 215 -2.59 -13.96 16.02
N ASP A 216 -3.59 -14.66 15.51
CA ASP A 216 -3.45 -15.97 14.83
C ASP A 216 -2.81 -15.91 13.43
N TYR A 217 -2.19 -14.79 13.05
CA TYR A 217 -1.65 -14.53 11.70
C TYR A 217 -0.31 -13.75 11.74
N PRO A 218 0.49 -13.74 10.67
CA PRO A 218 1.86 -13.22 10.71
C PRO A 218 1.99 -11.74 11.13
N GLN A 219 2.85 -11.49 12.12
CA GLN A 219 3.15 -10.18 12.75
C GLN A 219 3.86 -9.15 11.83
N ARG A 220 3.84 -9.36 10.50
CA ARG A 220 4.33 -8.40 9.49
C ARG A 220 3.24 -7.85 8.57
N LEU A 221 2.03 -8.43 8.59
CA LEU A 221 0.89 -7.99 7.78
C LEU A 221 0.15 -6.77 8.36
N GLY A 222 0.49 -6.36 9.58
CA GLY A 222 -0.21 -5.29 10.30
C GLY A 222 -1.61 -5.71 10.70
N SER A 223 -2.57 -4.79 10.68
CA SER A 223 -4.00 -5.11 10.86
C SER A 223 -4.57 -5.83 9.64
N VAL A 224 -5.41 -6.84 9.88
CA VAL A 224 -6.29 -7.43 8.86
C VAL A 224 -7.73 -6.98 9.05
N THR A 225 -8.52 -7.06 7.97
CA THR A 225 -9.93 -6.60 7.90
C THR A 225 -10.79 -7.03 9.10
N SER A 226 -10.67 -8.29 9.52
CA SER A 226 -11.47 -8.91 10.58
C SER A 226 -11.11 -8.44 12.01
N GLU A 227 -9.93 -7.85 12.22
CA GLU A 227 -9.54 -7.33 13.54
C GLU A 227 -10.09 -5.93 13.81
N THR A 228 -10.45 -5.13 12.80
CA THR A 228 -10.92 -3.74 13.02
C THR A 228 -12.22 -3.69 13.84
N LEU A 229 -13.22 -4.53 13.50
CA LEU A 229 -14.54 -4.52 14.14
C LEU A 229 -14.49 -4.86 15.66
N PRO A 230 -13.79 -5.92 16.12
CA PRO A 230 -13.61 -6.22 17.55
C PRO A 230 -13.18 -5.03 18.43
N TYR A 231 -12.29 -4.17 17.93
CA TYR A 231 -11.80 -3.02 18.70
C TYR A 231 -12.81 -1.87 18.74
N PHE A 232 -13.55 -1.63 17.65
CA PHE A 232 -14.65 -0.66 17.62
C PHE A 232 -15.87 -1.11 18.44
N LEU A 233 -16.07 -2.42 18.63
CA LEU A 233 -17.06 -2.99 19.55
C LEU A 233 -16.57 -3.12 21.01
N GLY A 234 -15.31 -2.79 21.30
CA GLY A 234 -14.75 -2.88 22.66
C GLY A 234 -14.52 -4.30 23.18
N LEU A 235 -14.46 -5.32 22.32
CA LEU A 235 -14.22 -6.71 22.76
C LEU A 235 -12.93 -6.90 23.60
N PRO A 236 -11.81 -6.19 23.34
CA PRO A 236 -10.63 -6.25 24.20
C PRO A 236 -10.87 -5.79 25.65
N LEU A 237 -11.89 -4.97 25.90
CA LEU A 237 -12.24 -4.46 27.24
C LEU A 237 -12.93 -5.52 28.12
N VAL A 238 -13.50 -6.56 27.48
CA VAL A 238 -14.30 -7.62 28.15
C VAL A 238 -13.70 -9.02 27.99
N GLY A 239 -12.51 -9.14 27.37
CA GLY A 239 -11.83 -10.43 27.17
C GLY A 239 -12.30 -11.24 25.96
N GLY A 240 -12.96 -10.60 24.98
CA GLY A 240 -13.50 -11.26 23.78
C GLY A 240 -15.00 -11.56 23.87
N MET A 241 -15.45 -12.56 23.11
CA MET A 241 -16.86 -13.00 23.13
C MET A 241 -17.04 -14.13 24.15
N GLN A 242 -18.22 -14.26 24.75
CA GLN A 242 -18.49 -15.31 25.76
C GLN A 242 -18.25 -16.74 25.25
N LEU A 243 -18.45 -16.97 23.94
CA LEU A 243 -18.22 -18.26 23.25
C LEU A 243 -16.82 -18.36 22.61
N ALA A 244 -16.04 -17.28 22.60
CA ALA A 244 -14.71 -17.19 22.01
C ALA A 244 -13.88 -16.13 22.76
N PRO A 245 -13.43 -16.45 24.00
CA PRO A 245 -12.56 -15.56 24.76
C PRO A 245 -11.18 -15.47 24.12
N ARG A 246 -10.54 -14.31 24.19
CA ARG A 246 -9.19 -14.05 23.66
C ARG A 246 -8.34 -13.34 24.71
N ASN A 247 -7.06 -13.70 24.76
CA ASN A 247 -6.08 -13.02 25.61
C ASN A 247 -5.71 -11.68 24.96
N TYR A 248 -6.21 -10.59 25.53
CA TYR A 248 -5.86 -9.23 25.10
C TYR A 248 -4.82 -8.62 26.04
N SER A 249 -3.77 -8.02 25.47
CA SER A 249 -2.76 -7.32 26.23
C SER A 249 -3.25 -5.92 26.62
N ARG A 250 -2.58 -5.29 27.60
CA ARG A 250 -2.87 -3.89 27.99
C ARG A 250 -2.76 -2.89 26.84
N GLY A 251 -2.00 -3.20 25.78
CA GLY A 251 -1.95 -2.38 24.58
C GLY A 251 -3.24 -2.49 23.74
N ASP A 252 -3.82 -3.67 23.68
CA ASP A 252 -5.04 -3.95 22.91
C ASP A 252 -6.26 -3.33 23.61
N VAL A 253 -6.31 -3.40 24.94
CA VAL A 253 -7.28 -2.66 25.79
C VAL A 253 -7.23 -1.17 25.48
N ALA A 254 -6.07 -0.53 25.54
CA ALA A 254 -5.92 0.91 25.29
C ALA A 254 -6.34 1.30 23.84
N VAL A 255 -6.08 0.46 22.84
CA VAL A 255 -6.54 0.72 21.46
C VAL A 255 -8.05 0.56 21.32
N ALA A 256 -8.68 -0.36 22.07
CA ALA A 256 -10.13 -0.47 22.13
C ALA A 256 -10.78 0.73 22.86
N GLU A 257 -10.22 1.17 23.99
CA GLU A 257 -10.67 2.39 24.69
C GLU A 257 -10.66 3.60 23.76
N MET A 258 -9.58 3.80 23.01
CA MET A 258 -9.49 4.84 21.98
C MET A 258 -10.53 4.64 20.86
N SER A 259 -10.63 3.43 20.28
CA SER A 259 -11.53 3.15 19.14
C SER A 259 -13.01 3.34 19.49
N VAL A 260 -13.44 2.84 20.66
CA VAL A 260 -14.79 3.05 21.20
C VAL A 260 -15.05 4.53 21.51
N SER A 261 -14.06 5.26 22.02
CA SER A 261 -14.20 6.71 22.28
C SER A 261 -14.40 7.51 20.99
N LEU A 262 -13.65 7.21 19.92
CA LEU A 262 -13.81 7.84 18.61
C LEU A 262 -15.17 7.53 17.99
N LEU A 263 -15.61 6.26 18.06
CA LEU A 263 -16.94 5.83 17.61
C LEU A 263 -18.06 6.54 18.37
N ALA A 264 -17.96 6.63 19.70
CA ALA A 264 -18.94 7.28 20.55
C ALA A 264 -19.00 8.80 20.30
N ALA A 265 -17.87 9.48 20.15
CA ALA A 265 -17.81 10.90 19.79
C ALA A 265 -18.48 11.16 18.42
N PHE A 266 -18.16 10.33 17.42
CA PHE A 266 -18.75 10.40 16.10
C PHE A 266 -20.27 10.17 16.15
N ALA A 267 -20.74 9.12 16.81
CA ALA A 267 -22.16 8.81 16.94
C ALA A 267 -22.94 9.94 17.65
N LYS A 268 -22.38 10.52 18.72
CA LYS A 268 -22.95 11.67 19.46
C LYS A 268 -23.08 12.91 18.59
N THR A 269 -22.01 13.30 17.89
CA THR A 269 -21.87 14.66 17.33
C THR A 269 -21.77 14.72 15.80
N GLY A 270 -21.08 13.75 15.18
CA GLY A 270 -20.63 13.80 13.79
C GLY A 270 -19.17 14.23 13.63
N ASP A 271 -18.48 14.56 14.73
CA ASP A 271 -17.02 14.69 14.82
C ASP A 271 -16.49 13.52 15.67
N PRO A 272 -15.52 12.71 15.19
CA PRO A 272 -14.94 11.62 15.96
C PRO A 272 -13.98 12.07 17.07
N THR A 273 -13.67 13.36 17.21
CA THR A 273 -12.77 13.87 18.25
C THR A 273 -13.48 13.97 19.62
N PRO A 274 -13.01 13.30 20.67
CA PRO A 274 -13.63 13.37 22.00
C PRO A 274 -13.58 14.77 22.62
N ARG A 275 -14.63 15.14 23.37
CA ARG A 275 -14.74 16.45 24.03
C ARG A 275 -13.67 16.62 25.11
N ALA A 276 -13.28 17.86 25.42
CA ALA A 276 -12.23 18.15 26.40
C ALA A 276 -12.50 17.53 27.78
N GLU A 277 -13.76 17.51 28.20
CA GLU A 277 -14.24 16.93 29.46
C GLU A 277 -14.11 15.39 29.52
N GLU A 278 -14.07 14.72 28.36
CA GLU A 278 -13.92 13.26 28.25
C GLU A 278 -12.42 12.85 28.13
N ARG A 279 -11.47 13.79 28.23
CA ARG A 279 -10.02 13.53 28.07
C ARG A 279 -9.34 13.30 29.41
N HIS A 280 -9.16 12.04 29.80
CA HIS A 280 -8.28 11.67 30.92
C HIS A 280 -6.78 11.94 30.67
N HIS A 281 -6.39 12.32 29.45
CA HIS A 281 -5.01 12.66 29.09
C HIS A 281 -4.93 13.95 28.25
N GLU A 282 -4.15 14.91 28.75
CA GLU A 282 -3.71 16.07 27.96
C GLU A 282 -2.81 15.58 26.80
N GLY A 283 -3.04 16.11 25.60
CA GLY A 283 -2.34 15.68 24.37
C GLY A 283 -3.06 14.63 23.52
N ALA A 284 -4.34 14.32 23.81
CA ALA A 284 -5.17 13.50 22.93
C ALA A 284 -5.18 14.04 21.48
N THR A 285 -4.86 13.19 20.51
CA THR A 285 -4.72 13.58 19.09
C THR A 285 -6.08 13.67 18.40
N THR A 286 -6.41 14.86 17.90
CA THR A 286 -7.60 15.14 17.06
C THR A 286 -7.68 14.22 15.85
N TRP A 287 -8.89 13.78 15.47
CA TRP A 287 -9.11 13.16 14.15
C TRP A 287 -9.44 14.28 13.16
N PRO A 288 -8.53 14.63 12.23
CA PRO A 288 -8.76 15.72 11.29
C PRO A 288 -9.85 15.35 10.28
N ARG A 289 -10.54 16.39 9.80
CA ARG A 289 -11.43 16.28 8.64
C ARG A 289 -10.61 15.91 7.39
N TYR A 290 -11.14 14.98 6.59
CA TYR A 290 -10.56 14.63 5.31
C TYR A 290 -10.99 15.65 4.24
N GLU A 291 -10.01 16.27 3.58
CA GLU A 291 -10.17 17.31 2.57
C GLU A 291 -9.24 17.05 1.38
N MET A 292 -9.62 17.49 0.16
CA MET A 292 -8.85 17.20 -1.06
C MET A 292 -7.41 17.73 -1.00
N ASN A 293 -7.23 18.91 -0.39
CA ASN A 293 -5.99 19.68 -0.42
C ASN A 293 -4.97 19.18 0.61
N THR A 294 -5.44 18.59 1.72
CA THR A 294 -4.60 18.19 2.85
C THR A 294 -4.46 16.67 2.96
N GLN A 295 -5.49 15.93 2.50
CA GLN A 295 -5.64 14.48 2.56
C GLN A 295 -5.25 13.87 3.92
N GLN A 296 -5.55 14.59 5.01
CA GLN A 296 -5.20 14.19 6.36
C GLN A 296 -6.06 13.03 6.85
N TYR A 297 -5.44 12.09 7.54
CA TYR A 297 -6.10 10.91 8.11
C TYR A 297 -5.52 10.56 9.48
N LEU A 298 -6.33 9.86 10.28
CA LEU A 298 -5.91 9.32 11.56
C LEU A 298 -5.34 7.91 11.41
N SER A 299 -4.12 7.69 11.85
CA SER A 299 -3.54 6.35 11.99
C SER A 299 -3.82 5.85 13.41
N ILE A 300 -4.70 4.86 13.53
CA ILE A 300 -5.15 4.28 14.80
C ILE A 300 -4.27 3.08 15.12
N GLY A 301 -3.21 3.31 15.89
CA GLY A 301 -2.36 2.25 16.45
C GLY A 301 -2.29 2.35 17.97
N THR A 302 -1.27 1.74 18.59
CA THR A 302 -0.92 1.90 20.01
C THR A 302 -0.77 3.35 20.49
N LYS A 303 -0.60 4.29 19.55
CA LYS A 303 -0.88 5.72 19.72
C LYS A 303 -1.59 6.24 18.47
N LEU A 304 -2.58 7.10 18.65
CA LEU A 304 -3.16 7.88 17.57
C LEU A 304 -2.09 8.80 16.94
N ARG A 305 -2.10 8.93 15.61
CA ARG A 305 -1.21 9.85 14.87
C ARG A 305 -1.90 10.42 13.64
N VAL A 306 -1.89 11.73 13.46
CA VAL A 306 -2.25 12.34 12.17
C VAL A 306 -1.13 12.07 11.15
N LYS A 307 -1.54 11.75 9.92
CA LYS A 307 -0.69 11.63 8.72
C LYS A 307 -1.45 12.25 7.54
N SER A 308 -0.83 12.38 6.38
CA SER A 308 -1.49 12.77 5.13
C SER A 308 -1.17 11.80 3.98
N HIS A 309 -1.98 11.83 2.92
CA HIS A 309 -1.78 11.07 1.67
C HIS A 309 -1.57 9.55 1.92
N TYR A 310 -2.61 8.87 2.42
CA TYR A 310 -2.53 7.44 2.73
C TYR A 310 -2.00 6.64 1.52
N ARG A 311 -0.79 6.11 1.65
CA ARG A 311 -0.08 5.32 0.63
C ARG A 311 -0.14 5.96 -0.77
N GLY A 312 0.06 7.29 -0.81
CA GLY A 312 -0.24 8.15 -1.98
C GLY A 312 0.24 7.67 -3.35
N HIS A 313 1.47 7.13 -3.48
CA HIS A 313 1.97 6.57 -4.75
C HIS A 313 1.11 5.39 -5.24
N LYS A 314 0.82 4.45 -4.33
CA LYS A 314 -0.04 3.28 -4.58
C LYS A 314 -1.48 3.71 -4.90
N MET A 315 -1.99 4.72 -4.19
CA MET A 315 -3.33 5.26 -4.46
C MET A 315 -3.40 6.01 -5.80
N ALA A 316 -2.33 6.67 -6.26
CA ALA A 316 -2.31 7.33 -7.56
C ALA A 316 -2.45 6.35 -8.74
N LEU A 317 -1.86 5.15 -8.63
CA LEU A 317 -2.10 4.06 -9.59
C LEU A 317 -3.60 3.73 -9.70
N TRP A 318 -4.26 3.46 -8.57
CA TRP A 318 -5.66 3.00 -8.56
C TRP A 318 -6.70 4.11 -8.79
N LEU A 319 -6.40 5.36 -8.41
CA LEU A 319 -7.36 6.48 -8.49
C LEU A 319 -7.18 7.39 -9.71
N HIS A 320 -6.06 7.27 -10.44
CA HIS A 320 -5.77 8.09 -11.63
C HIS A 320 -5.36 7.25 -12.83
N LEU A 321 -4.27 6.46 -12.74
CA LEU A 321 -3.73 5.76 -13.91
C LEU A 321 -4.63 4.61 -14.39
N ILE A 322 -5.10 3.73 -13.49
CA ILE A 322 -5.96 2.60 -13.88
C ILE A 322 -7.31 3.06 -14.45
N PRO A 323 -8.00 4.07 -13.90
CA PRO A 323 -9.19 4.66 -14.55
C PRO A 323 -8.92 5.22 -15.95
N GLN A 324 -7.75 5.82 -16.21
CA GLN A 324 -7.37 6.29 -17.54
C GLN A 324 -7.09 5.13 -18.52
N LEU A 325 -6.48 4.03 -18.04
CA LEU A 325 -6.30 2.80 -18.81
C LEU A 325 -7.62 2.05 -19.06
N HIS A 326 -8.58 2.11 -18.13
CA HIS A 326 -9.83 1.36 -18.19
C HIS A 326 -10.93 2.06 -19.02
N ARG A 327 -10.56 2.58 -20.19
CA ARG A 327 -11.46 3.25 -21.14
C ARG A 327 -11.74 2.37 -22.38
N PRO A 328 -12.88 2.50 -23.07
CA PRO A 328 -13.16 1.76 -24.30
C PRO A 328 -12.29 2.29 -25.46
N GLY A 329 -11.20 1.59 -25.77
CA GLY A 329 -10.39 1.87 -26.96
C GLY A 329 -11.05 1.40 -28.26
N ALA A 330 -10.64 1.98 -29.39
CA ALA A 330 -11.21 1.71 -30.72
C ALA A 330 -11.06 0.25 -31.22
N ALA A 331 -10.18 -0.56 -30.61
CA ALA A 331 -9.82 -1.89 -31.09
C ALA A 331 -10.14 -3.00 -30.04
N PRO A 332 -11.32 -3.66 -30.10
CA PRO A 332 -11.78 -4.61 -29.06
C PRO A 332 -10.80 -5.74 -28.72
N ARG A 333 -9.98 -6.18 -29.69
CA ARG A 333 -8.97 -7.24 -29.50
C ARG A 333 -7.86 -6.88 -28.51
N HIS A 334 -7.61 -5.60 -28.25
CA HIS A 334 -6.55 -5.16 -27.32
C HIS A 334 -7.00 -5.23 -25.86
N HIS A 335 -8.32 -5.30 -25.61
CA HIS A 335 -8.88 -5.32 -24.26
C HIS A 335 -8.71 -6.67 -23.54
N GLN A 336 -8.51 -7.76 -24.28
CA GLN A 336 -8.42 -9.13 -23.76
C GLN A 336 -6.97 -9.59 -23.55
N PHE A 337 -6.76 -10.59 -22.69
CA PHE A 337 -5.46 -11.27 -22.60
C PHE A 337 -5.17 -12.02 -23.91
N ARG A 338 -3.98 -11.79 -24.50
CA ARG A 338 -3.62 -12.28 -25.85
C ARG A 338 -3.65 -13.81 -26.03
N SER A 339 -3.62 -14.56 -24.94
CA SER A 339 -3.92 -15.98 -24.87
C SER A 339 -4.80 -16.25 -23.65
N ILE A 340 -5.57 -17.32 -23.68
CA ILE A 340 -6.40 -17.78 -22.56
C ILE A 340 -6.21 -19.29 -22.41
N HIS A 341 -5.30 -19.67 -21.52
CA HIS A 341 -5.12 -21.05 -21.08
C HIS A 341 -5.57 -21.17 -19.60
N PRO A 342 -6.16 -22.30 -19.16
CA PRO A 342 -6.75 -22.40 -17.81
C PRO A 342 -5.73 -22.27 -16.68
N ASP A 343 -4.49 -22.72 -16.92
CA ASP A 343 -3.34 -22.60 -16.04
C ASP A 343 -2.95 -21.14 -15.73
N MET A 344 -3.26 -20.18 -16.61
CA MET A 344 -2.91 -18.77 -16.40
C MET A 344 -3.71 -18.06 -15.31
N PHE A 345 -4.69 -18.72 -14.70
CA PHE A 345 -5.59 -18.16 -13.69
C PHE A 345 -5.50 -18.94 -12.36
N ALA A 346 -6.03 -18.37 -11.29
CA ALA A 346 -6.02 -18.93 -9.95
C ALA A 346 -7.43 -18.89 -9.36
N GLY A 347 -8.18 -19.98 -9.52
CA GLY A 347 -9.59 -20.07 -9.11
C GLY A 347 -10.57 -19.66 -10.21
N GLU A 348 -11.83 -19.45 -9.82
CA GLU A 348 -12.96 -19.33 -10.74
C GLU A 348 -12.99 -17.99 -11.49
N ILE A 349 -13.16 -18.09 -12.81
CA ILE A 349 -13.26 -16.98 -13.77
C ILE A 349 -14.71 -16.83 -14.23
N PHE A 350 -15.20 -15.60 -14.32
CA PHE A 350 -16.55 -15.34 -14.83
C PHE A 350 -16.58 -15.39 -16.36
N PRO A 351 -17.70 -15.79 -17.02
CA PRO A 351 -17.76 -15.82 -18.48
C PRO A 351 -17.68 -14.40 -19.05
N GLU A 352 -16.98 -14.21 -20.17
CA GLU A 352 -16.51 -12.89 -20.60
C GLU A 352 -17.63 -11.87 -20.87
N LEU A 353 -18.81 -12.33 -21.27
CA LEU A 353 -20.02 -11.52 -21.48
C LEU A 353 -20.45 -10.74 -20.23
N TYR A 354 -20.11 -11.22 -19.03
CA TYR A 354 -20.61 -10.71 -17.75
C TYR A 354 -19.53 -10.04 -16.88
N THR A 355 -18.37 -9.74 -17.46
CA THR A 355 -17.29 -9.01 -16.77
C THR A 355 -17.60 -7.51 -16.71
N THR A 356 -18.12 -7.06 -15.57
CA THR A 356 -18.62 -5.69 -15.35
C THR A 356 -17.67 -4.79 -14.59
N THR A 357 -17.63 -3.51 -14.97
CA THR A 357 -17.39 -2.39 -14.04
C THR A 357 -18.14 -1.13 -14.49
N SER A 358 -19.47 -1.22 -14.66
CA SER A 358 -20.36 -0.05 -14.91
C SER A 358 -20.45 0.94 -13.73
N ALA A 359 -19.44 0.96 -12.87
CA ALA A 359 -19.25 1.85 -11.73
C ALA A 359 -17.99 2.72 -11.86
N LEU A 360 -17.23 2.58 -12.94
CA LEU A 360 -16.03 3.36 -13.25
C LEU A 360 -16.10 4.04 -14.63
N ASP A 361 -17.28 4.05 -15.28
CA ASP A 361 -17.55 4.80 -16.50
C ASP A 361 -17.69 6.31 -16.20
N ASP A 362 -16.60 6.90 -15.72
CA ASP A 362 -16.42 8.34 -15.57
C ASP A 362 -16.11 8.94 -16.96
N GLU A 363 -17.17 9.14 -17.77
CA GLU A 363 -17.16 10.22 -18.77
C GLU A 363 -16.98 11.54 -17.99
N GLU A 364 -15.79 12.12 -18.05
CA GLU A 364 -15.54 13.47 -17.57
C GLU A 364 -16.04 14.46 -18.64
N ASP A 365 -16.81 15.45 -18.21
CA ASP A 365 -17.51 16.43 -19.06
C ASP A 365 -16.51 17.32 -19.83
N SER A 366 -16.18 16.93 -21.07
CA SER A 366 -15.16 17.57 -21.90
C SER A 366 -15.73 18.70 -22.76
N THR A 367 -16.11 19.81 -22.13
CA THR A 367 -16.64 21.00 -22.82
C THR A 367 -15.54 21.91 -23.41
N GLU A 368 -14.84 21.45 -24.45
CA GLU A 368 -14.13 22.32 -25.41
C GLU A 368 -14.44 21.86 -26.86
N PRO A 369 -14.47 22.77 -27.85
CA PRO A 369 -15.14 22.53 -29.13
C PRO A 369 -14.30 21.72 -30.15
N GLU A 370 -14.99 21.08 -31.09
CA GLU A 370 -14.39 20.36 -32.22
C GLU A 370 -13.77 21.33 -33.25
N GLU A 371 -12.55 21.04 -33.71
CA GLU A 371 -12.01 21.56 -34.98
C GLU A 371 -11.49 20.41 -35.86
N ASP A 372 -12.32 20.07 -36.85
CA ASP A 372 -12.10 19.43 -38.15
C ASP A 372 -11.25 18.14 -38.30
N SER A 373 -11.73 17.27 -39.19
CA SER A 373 -11.19 15.95 -39.48
C SER A 373 -10.35 15.91 -40.75
N SER A 374 -9.29 15.10 -40.78
CA SER A 374 -8.72 14.61 -42.05
C SER A 374 -8.27 13.15 -41.92
N GLU A 375 -8.49 12.40 -42.99
CA GLU A 375 -8.44 10.93 -43.02
C GLU A 375 -7.01 10.41 -43.20
N VAL A 376 -6.70 9.25 -42.59
CA VAL A 376 -5.56 8.40 -42.99
C VAL A 376 -5.99 6.94 -42.91
N GLU A 377 -5.83 6.19 -44.00
CA GLU A 377 -6.25 4.79 -44.12
C GLU A 377 -5.40 3.79 -43.31
N GLU A 378 -6.01 2.63 -43.06
CA GLU A 378 -5.44 1.48 -42.35
C GLU A 378 -4.54 0.63 -43.26
N CYS A 379 -3.47 0.04 -42.70
CA CYS A 379 -2.53 -0.84 -43.43
C CYS A 379 -2.22 -2.12 -42.63
N GLU A 380 -2.86 -3.25 -42.98
CA GLU A 380 -2.44 -4.58 -42.52
C GLU A 380 -1.16 -5.07 -43.23
N PRO A 381 -0.28 -5.83 -42.54
CA PRO A 381 0.92 -6.43 -43.15
C PRO A 381 0.69 -7.86 -43.65
N SER A 382 1.27 -8.20 -44.81
CA SER A 382 1.42 -9.58 -45.28
C SER A 382 2.69 -9.76 -46.16
N PRO A 383 3.18 -11.00 -46.35
CA PRO A 383 4.62 -11.25 -46.19
C PRO A 383 5.52 -11.17 -47.44
N SER A 384 6.82 -11.08 -47.14
CA SER A 384 7.99 -10.99 -48.03
C SER A 384 8.11 -12.06 -49.13
N PRO A 385 8.93 -11.78 -50.17
CA PRO A 385 10.22 -12.48 -50.23
C PRO A 385 11.47 -11.58 -50.35
N ARG A 386 12.66 -12.21 -50.24
CA ARG A 386 14.03 -11.64 -50.30
C ARG A 386 14.71 -11.97 -51.67
N PRO A 387 16.00 -11.67 -51.91
CA PRO A 387 16.73 -10.38 -51.82
C PRO A 387 17.60 -10.09 -53.09
N ALA A 388 18.15 -8.87 -53.22
CA ALA A 388 19.30 -8.60 -54.09
C ALA A 388 20.20 -7.47 -53.53
N LEU A 389 21.51 -7.53 -53.81
CA LEU A 389 22.48 -6.49 -53.46
C LEU A 389 22.73 -5.55 -54.65
N SER A 390 22.98 -4.25 -54.42
CA SER A 390 24.25 -3.57 -54.81
C SER A 390 24.23 -2.03 -54.72
N ALA A 391 25.38 -1.46 -54.31
CA ALA A 391 25.97 -0.17 -54.72
C ALA A 391 25.14 1.15 -54.73
N LEU A 392 25.33 1.93 -53.65
CA LEU A 392 25.61 3.39 -53.52
C LEU A 392 24.88 4.49 -54.36
N PRO A 393 24.68 5.72 -53.80
CA PRO A 393 23.74 6.72 -54.33
C PRO A 393 24.37 7.94 -55.07
N ALA A 394 23.50 8.76 -55.66
CA ALA A 394 23.75 10.14 -56.12
C ALA A 394 22.74 11.12 -55.44
N PRO A 395 22.97 12.46 -55.41
CA PRO A 395 22.64 13.25 -54.20
C PRO A 395 21.53 14.33 -54.31
N GLN A 396 21.22 14.91 -53.13
CA GLN A 396 20.43 16.13 -52.84
C GLN A 396 18.89 16.02 -52.85
N PRO A 397 18.14 16.91 -52.14
CA PRO A 397 18.57 18.06 -51.30
C PRO A 397 18.19 17.95 -49.81
N SER A 398 18.63 18.92 -48.99
CA SER A 398 18.12 19.19 -47.62
C SER A 398 16.82 20.02 -47.64
N PRO A 399 16.06 20.10 -46.53
CA PRO A 399 16.17 21.31 -45.69
C PRO A 399 15.78 21.19 -44.18
N LYS A 400 16.01 22.30 -43.46
CA LYS A 400 15.50 22.71 -42.11
C LYS A 400 16.22 22.16 -40.86
N GLU A 401 16.46 23.06 -39.90
CA GLU A 401 17.44 22.90 -38.80
C GLU A 401 16.82 22.94 -37.39
N ASP A 402 15.48 22.98 -37.29
CA ASP A 402 14.74 23.35 -36.07
C ASP A 402 14.77 22.30 -34.92
N SER A 403 15.45 21.17 -35.09
CA SER A 403 15.47 20.05 -34.13
C SER A 403 16.75 19.92 -33.29
N LEU A 404 17.82 20.68 -33.58
CA LEU A 404 19.12 20.50 -32.91
C LEU A 404 19.24 21.25 -31.57
N THR A 405 18.54 22.37 -31.41
CA THR A 405 18.69 23.28 -30.25
C THR A 405 18.25 22.67 -28.91
N ASN A 406 17.30 21.73 -28.93
CA ASN A 406 16.77 21.11 -27.71
C ASN A 406 17.73 20.06 -27.12
N LEU A 407 18.43 19.31 -27.97
CA LEU A 407 19.43 18.33 -27.56
C LEU A 407 20.68 18.99 -26.95
N ASP A 408 21.20 20.04 -27.57
CA ASP A 408 22.34 20.79 -27.04
C ASP A 408 22.04 21.41 -25.65
N SER A 409 20.82 21.88 -25.42
CA SER A 409 20.40 22.43 -24.13
C SER A 409 20.44 21.39 -23.00
N GLN A 410 19.99 20.16 -23.27
CA GLN A 410 20.07 19.06 -22.31
C GLN A 410 21.52 18.59 -22.11
N TYR A 411 22.33 18.55 -23.17
CA TYR A 411 23.74 18.14 -23.10
C TYR A 411 24.60 19.16 -22.32
N TYR A 412 24.36 20.46 -22.50
CA TYR A 412 24.97 21.52 -21.68
C TYR A 412 24.58 21.40 -20.21
N SER A 413 23.29 21.16 -19.92
CA SER A 413 22.80 21.01 -18.55
C SER A 413 23.46 19.83 -17.83
N TYR A 414 23.58 18.68 -18.51
CA TYR A 414 24.21 17.48 -17.95
C TYR A 414 25.72 17.65 -17.76
N THR A 415 26.43 18.22 -18.74
CA THR A 415 27.89 18.43 -18.65
C THR A 415 28.27 19.45 -17.57
N VAL A 416 27.47 20.51 -17.37
CA VAL A 416 27.68 21.46 -16.25
C VAL A 416 27.44 20.79 -14.90
N ALA A 417 26.36 20.01 -14.74
CA ALA A 417 26.09 19.29 -13.48
C ALA A 417 27.19 18.27 -13.14
N LEU A 418 27.69 17.54 -14.14
CA LEU A 418 28.80 16.59 -13.99
C LEU A 418 30.13 17.31 -13.68
N GLY A 419 30.40 18.44 -14.33
CA GLY A 419 31.55 19.29 -14.04
C GLY A 419 31.55 19.85 -12.61
N VAL A 420 30.41 20.32 -12.11
CA VAL A 420 30.26 20.83 -10.73
C VAL A 420 30.45 19.72 -9.69
N THR A 421 29.87 18.54 -9.91
CA THR A 421 30.00 17.41 -8.98
C THR A 421 31.41 16.83 -8.94
N VAL A 422 32.08 16.68 -10.09
CA VAL A 422 33.50 16.28 -10.16
C VAL A 422 34.39 17.36 -9.52
N GLY A 423 34.16 18.64 -9.81
CA GLY A 423 34.92 19.76 -9.23
C GLY A 423 34.82 19.80 -7.70
N ALA A 424 33.61 19.65 -7.14
CA ALA A 424 33.39 19.55 -5.70
C ALA A 424 34.06 18.31 -5.08
N GLY A 425 34.00 17.16 -5.75
CA GLY A 425 34.68 15.93 -5.32
C GLY A 425 36.20 16.09 -5.26
N CYS A 426 36.81 16.65 -6.32
CA CYS A 426 38.23 16.95 -6.37
C CYS A 426 38.67 17.97 -5.30
N PHE A 427 37.86 19.01 -5.06
CA PHE A 427 38.13 20.00 -4.01
C PHE A 427 38.09 19.38 -2.60
N LEU A 428 37.09 18.55 -2.31
CA LEU A 428 36.99 17.83 -1.03
C LEU A 428 38.14 16.83 -0.85
N LEU A 429 38.58 16.15 -1.91
CA LEU A 429 39.73 15.24 -1.87
C LEU A 429 41.03 16.01 -1.59
N ALA A 430 41.26 17.14 -2.27
CA ALA A 430 42.39 18.02 -2.03
C ALA A 430 42.40 18.58 -0.59
N LEU A 431 41.24 19.00 -0.06
CA LEU A 431 41.11 19.44 1.33
C LEU A 431 41.50 18.34 2.33
N ASN A 432 41.02 17.11 2.12
CA ASN A 432 41.39 15.97 2.96
C ASN A 432 42.90 15.68 2.90
N VAL A 433 43.51 15.69 1.71
CA VAL A 433 44.97 15.54 1.55
C VAL A 433 45.74 16.65 2.27
N LEU A 434 45.30 17.90 2.21
CA LEU A 434 45.90 19.03 2.94
C LEU A 434 45.77 18.89 4.46
N VAL A 435 44.62 18.41 4.96
CA VAL A 435 44.43 18.11 6.39
C VAL A 435 45.36 16.99 6.85
N PHE A 436 45.46 15.89 6.09
CA PHE A 436 46.40 14.80 6.38
C PHE A 436 47.87 15.27 6.33
N ALA A 437 48.25 16.08 5.35
CA ALA A 437 49.58 16.68 5.26
C ALA A 437 49.87 17.61 6.45
N GLY A 438 48.91 18.44 6.86
CA GLY A 438 49.02 19.29 8.04
C GLY A 438 49.25 18.48 9.33
N ILE A 439 48.46 17.42 9.53
CA ILE A 439 48.63 16.49 10.67
C ILE A 439 49.99 15.78 10.59
N TYR A 440 50.43 15.34 9.41
CA TYR A 440 51.71 14.68 9.21
C TYR A 440 52.89 15.61 9.53
N LEU A 441 52.85 16.86 9.06
CA LEU A 441 53.86 17.88 9.34
C LEU A 441 53.90 18.28 10.83
N GLN A 442 52.74 18.41 11.49
CA GLN A 442 52.69 18.61 12.95
C GLN A 442 53.29 17.41 13.70
N ARG A 443 52.98 16.18 13.29
CA ARG A 443 53.55 14.94 13.87
C ARG A 443 55.05 14.83 13.61
N GLY A 444 55.53 15.35 12.48
CA GLY A 444 56.95 15.52 12.15
C GLY A 444 57.66 16.49 13.09
N ARG A 445 57.13 17.72 13.27
CA ARG A 445 57.70 18.73 14.17
C ARG A 445 57.73 18.25 15.63
N ARG A 446 56.71 17.50 16.09
CA ARG A 446 56.73 16.85 17.43
C ARG A 446 57.78 15.74 17.56
N ARG A 447 58.20 15.10 16.46
CA ARG A 447 59.27 14.08 16.47
C ARG A 447 60.67 14.70 16.43
N THR A 448 60.89 15.77 15.67
CA THR A 448 62.19 16.46 15.65
C THR A 448 62.48 17.24 16.93
N ALA A 449 61.45 17.75 17.62
CA ALA A 449 61.58 18.36 18.96
C ALA A 449 62.14 17.40 20.02
N HIS A 450 61.98 16.08 19.86
CA HIS A 450 62.49 15.04 20.77
C HIS A 450 63.88 14.49 20.40
N ARG A 451 64.56 15.02 19.38
CA ARG A 451 65.91 14.60 18.96
C ARG A 451 66.91 15.77 18.86
N ARG A 452 67.22 16.40 19.99
CA ARG A 452 68.48 17.14 20.21
C ARG A 452 69.06 16.80 21.60
N PRO A 453 70.37 16.53 21.73
CA PRO A 453 70.99 16.16 23.00
C PRO A 453 71.24 17.37 23.93
N ARG A 454 71.41 17.06 25.22
CA ARG A 454 71.64 18.00 26.33
C ARG A 454 73.11 18.41 26.42
N ARG A 455 73.39 19.71 26.62
CA ARG A 455 74.59 20.20 27.32
C ARG A 455 74.34 21.55 28.02
N GLU A 456 75.21 21.92 28.96
CA GLU A 456 75.03 23.03 29.92
C GLU A 456 75.19 24.44 29.33
N GLY A 457 74.61 25.44 30.02
CA GLY A 457 74.76 26.88 29.75
C GLY A 457 74.12 27.72 30.86
N SER A 458 74.88 28.66 31.45
CA SER A 458 74.60 29.25 32.77
C SER A 458 73.80 30.57 32.76
N SER A 459 73.08 30.82 33.87
CA SER A 459 72.84 32.11 34.56
C SER A 459 72.13 33.31 33.90
N SER A 460 71.30 33.98 34.73
CA SER A 460 70.95 35.43 34.75
C SER A 460 70.12 36.05 33.59
N SER A 461 69.28 37.09 33.80
CA SER A 461 68.66 37.63 35.04
C SER A 461 67.49 38.63 34.75
N ARG A 462 66.65 38.86 35.77
CA ARG A 462 65.85 40.08 36.10
C ARG A 462 65.28 40.99 34.98
N SER A 463 63.95 41.00 34.86
CA SER A 463 62.99 42.13 35.01
C SER A 463 61.59 41.58 34.65
N GLY A 464 60.43 41.98 35.19
CA GLY A 464 59.91 43.19 35.86
C GLY A 464 58.56 43.51 35.18
N ALA A 465 57.45 43.88 35.82
CA ALA A 465 57.08 44.06 37.24
C ALA A 465 55.54 43.90 37.40
N SER A 466 55.00 44.03 38.64
CA SER A 466 53.62 44.47 39.03
C SER A 466 52.39 44.03 38.20
N LEU A 467 51.26 43.54 38.71
CA LEU A 467 50.62 43.50 40.05
C LEU A 467 49.39 42.53 39.93
N SER A 468 48.53 42.16 40.90
CA SER A 468 48.29 42.51 42.33
C SER A 468 47.53 41.38 43.06
N ASN A 469 47.39 41.52 44.38
CA ASN A 469 46.36 40.98 45.31
C ASN A 469 46.21 39.46 45.57
N GLU A 470 46.25 39.18 46.88
CA GLU A 470 46.00 37.93 47.64
C GLU A 470 44.50 37.69 47.95
N PRO A 471 44.09 36.61 48.67
CA PRO A 471 44.82 35.40 49.13
C PRO A 471 44.17 34.13 48.50
N THR A 472 44.19 32.87 48.97
CA THR A 472 44.68 32.19 50.20
C THR A 472 45.13 30.74 49.83
N SER A 473 45.29 29.84 50.80
CA SER A 473 45.50 28.39 50.56
C SER A 473 44.99 27.53 51.74
N VAL A 474 45.60 26.35 51.99
CA VAL A 474 45.14 25.25 52.87
C VAL A 474 44.04 24.40 52.18
N THR A 475 44.23 23.12 51.82
CA THR A 475 45.37 22.19 52.05
C THR A 475 45.68 21.29 50.82
N SER A 476 46.39 20.18 51.03
CA SER A 476 46.75 19.11 50.09
C SER A 476 46.78 17.76 50.86
N PRO A 477 47.15 16.57 50.31
CA PRO A 477 47.56 16.23 48.93
C PRO A 477 47.03 14.87 48.37
N ARG A 478 47.31 14.64 47.07
CA ARG A 478 47.82 13.39 46.40
C ARG A 478 47.53 11.99 47.02
N LYS A 479 47.31 10.93 46.22
CA LYS A 479 47.93 10.60 44.91
C LYS A 479 47.18 9.49 44.13
N SER A 480 47.50 9.35 42.85
CA SER A 480 47.19 8.20 41.97
C SER A 480 47.86 6.89 42.46
N THR A 481 47.41 5.68 42.09
CA THR A 481 47.62 5.04 40.75
C THR A 481 46.66 3.88 40.42
N LEU A 482 46.42 3.63 39.12
CA LEU A 482 45.88 2.34 38.64
C LEU A 482 46.97 1.25 38.61
N LYS A 483 46.64 -0.01 38.94
CA LYS A 483 46.52 -1.12 37.94
C LYS A 483 46.40 -2.54 38.53
N ARG A 484 45.66 -3.37 37.77
CA ARG A 484 45.81 -4.83 37.55
C ARG A 484 45.18 -5.79 38.58
N SER A 485 45.02 -7.02 38.10
CA SER A 485 44.14 -8.11 38.54
C SER A 485 44.91 -9.37 38.94
N SER A 486 44.31 -10.18 39.81
CA SER A 486 44.43 -11.65 39.82
C SER A 486 43.25 -12.29 40.56
N GLU A 487 43.02 -13.58 40.32
CA GLU A 487 42.26 -14.51 41.18
C GLU A 487 42.86 -14.57 42.62
N SER A 488 42.27 -15.20 43.64
CA SER A 488 41.23 -16.27 43.75
C SER A 488 40.24 -16.01 44.94
N GLU A 489 39.41 -16.90 45.52
CA GLU A 489 39.28 -18.37 45.47
C GLU A 489 37.84 -18.90 45.77
N LEU A 490 37.66 -19.84 46.73
CA LEU A 490 36.50 -20.73 46.90
C LEU A 490 35.84 -20.68 48.30
N LYS A 491 34.59 -21.17 48.40
CA LYS A 491 34.08 -21.99 49.52
C LYS A 491 33.06 -23.03 49.01
N GLU A 492 32.96 -24.19 49.66
CA GLU A 492 32.38 -25.41 49.07
C GLU A 492 30.99 -25.86 49.59
N ARG A 493 30.22 -26.51 48.68
CA ARG A 493 29.39 -27.75 48.84
C ARG A 493 28.27 -27.80 49.91
N PRO A 494 27.41 -28.86 49.95
CA PRO A 494 27.16 -29.98 49.00
C PRO A 494 25.80 -29.81 48.24
N SER A 495 25.40 -30.46 47.14
CA SER A 495 25.73 -31.68 46.35
C SER A 495 24.63 -32.77 46.39
N SER A 496 23.91 -32.95 45.29
CA SER A 496 23.15 -34.16 44.90
C SER A 496 23.14 -34.26 43.35
N ALA A 497 22.86 -35.44 42.78
CA ALA A 497 23.27 -35.79 41.40
C ALA A 497 22.10 -36.06 40.42
N GLY A 498 22.34 -35.90 39.10
CA GLY A 498 21.35 -36.17 38.05
C GLY A 498 21.81 -35.94 36.59
N VAL A 499 22.50 -36.94 36.02
CA VAL A 499 22.78 -37.27 34.60
C VAL A 499 22.23 -36.37 33.47
N ALA A 500 23.08 -36.06 32.46
CA ALA A 500 22.66 -35.55 31.14
C ALA A 500 23.57 -36.01 29.97
N PRO A 501 23.02 -36.43 28.81
CA PRO A 501 23.76 -36.69 27.56
C PRO A 501 23.27 -35.75 26.39
N PRO A 502 23.73 -35.82 25.12
CA PRO A 502 24.51 -34.69 24.59
C PRO A 502 23.91 -33.97 23.36
N LYS A 503 24.44 -32.77 23.07
CA LYS A 503 24.10 -31.97 21.88
C LYS A 503 24.76 -32.53 20.61
N LYS A 504 23.98 -32.70 19.53
CA LYS A 504 24.53 -32.99 18.18
C LYS A 504 25.09 -31.71 17.53
N ARG A 505 26.15 -31.89 16.73
CA ARG A 505 26.80 -30.85 15.92
C ARG A 505 26.54 -31.19 14.45
N VAL A 506 26.02 -30.25 13.67
CA VAL A 506 25.83 -30.42 12.21
C VAL A 506 27.03 -29.84 11.49
N GLN A 507 27.55 -30.56 10.49
CA GLN A 507 28.57 -30.05 9.58
C GLN A 507 27.91 -29.36 8.38
N ILE A 508 28.49 -28.25 7.95
CA ILE A 508 28.25 -27.68 6.62
C ILE A 508 29.23 -28.37 5.66
N GLN A 509 28.76 -28.72 4.48
CA GLN A 509 29.58 -29.29 3.41
C GLN A 509 29.53 -28.35 2.21
N GLU A 510 30.67 -27.78 1.85
CA GLU A 510 30.82 -26.94 0.67
C GLU A 510 30.87 -27.82 -0.58
N ILE A 511 30.28 -27.33 -1.68
CA ILE A 511 30.47 -27.87 -3.03
C ILE A 511 31.10 -26.74 -3.85
N SER A 512 32.24 -27.01 -4.46
CA SER A 512 33.00 -26.05 -5.27
C SER A 512 32.42 -25.91 -6.68
N VAL A 513 32.70 -24.74 -7.27
CA VAL A 513 32.43 -24.30 -8.65
C VAL A 513 32.71 -25.39 -9.70
#